data_AF-T0UXD8-F1
#
_entry.id   AF-T0UXD8-F1
#
_cell.length_a   1.000
_cell.length_b   1.000
_cell.length_c   1.000
_cell.angle_alpha   90.00
_cell.angle_beta   90.00
_cell.angle_gamma   90.00
#
_symmetry.space_group_name_H-M   'P 1'
#
loop_
_entity.id
_entity.type
_entity.pdbx_description
1 polymer ?
#
loop_
_entity_poly.entity_id
_entity_poly.type
_entity_poly.pdbx_seq_one_letter_code
_entity_poly.pdbx_strand_id
1 'polypeptide(L)' 'MIKYDFQNPSKIPLLEQAGTPTLLRLKKRRFQCKNCRRVTVAKTSIVEKNH' A
#
# COMPACT_ATOMS: atom_id res chain seq x y z
N MET A 1 20.10 -5.93 7.68
CA MET A 1 19.41 -4.61 7.75
C MET A 1 18.18 -4.70 6.87
N ILE A 2 16.96 -4.56 7.41
CA ILE A 2 15.77 -4.55 6.55
C ILE A 2 15.89 -3.29 5.69
N LYS A 3 16.10 -3.46 4.38
CA LYS A 3 16.05 -2.32 3.45
C LYS A 3 14.68 -1.67 3.63
N TYR A 4 14.66 -0.36 3.81
CA TYR A 4 13.45 0.46 3.94
C TYR A 4 12.70 0.56 2.60
N ASP A 5 12.54 -0.57 1.94
CA ASP A 5 11.98 -0.68 0.61
C ASP A 5 10.45 -0.59 0.66
N PHE A 6 9.90 -0.23 -0.49
CA PHE A 6 8.48 -0.26 -0.70
C PHE A 6 7.95 -1.70 -0.69
N GLN A 7 6.68 -1.86 -0.31
CA GLN A 7 5.95 -3.08 -0.62
C GLN A 7 5.82 -3.26 -2.13
N ASN A 8 5.56 -4.51 -2.53
CA ASN A 8 5.06 -4.80 -3.86
C ASN A 8 3.81 -3.96 -4.14
N PRO A 9 3.68 -3.42 -5.36
CA PRO A 9 2.58 -2.52 -5.69
C PRO A 9 1.24 -3.26 -5.54
N SER A 10 0.32 -2.67 -4.77
CA SER A 10 -1.06 -3.12 -4.69
C SER A 10 -1.85 -2.57 -5.87
N LYS A 11 -2.65 -3.42 -6.53
CA LYS A 11 -3.61 -3.02 -7.55
C LYS A 11 -4.94 -2.72 -6.86
N ILE A 12 -5.42 -1.49 -6.98
CA ILE A 12 -6.66 -1.03 -6.37
C ILE A 12 -7.59 -0.55 -7.49
N PRO A 13 -8.81 -1.06 -7.62
CA PRO A 13 -9.77 -0.55 -8.60
C PRO A 13 -10.21 0.86 -8.22
N LEU A 14 -10.14 1.79 -9.18
CA LEU A 14 -10.56 3.18 -9.01
C LEU A 14 -11.89 3.45 -9.72
N LEU A 15 -12.04 2.95 -10.95
CA LEU A 15 -13.25 3.10 -11.77
C LEU A 15 -13.26 2.01 -12.84
N GLU A 16 -14.41 1.41 -13.14
CA GLU A 16 -14.57 0.59 -14.34
C GLU A 16 -15.11 1.46 -15.48
N GLN A 17 -14.36 1.57 -16.58
CA GLN A 17 -14.80 2.29 -17.78
C GLN A 17 -14.82 1.31 -18.95
N ALA A 18 -15.99 1.19 -19.60
CA ALA A 18 -16.20 0.33 -20.79
C ALA A 18 -15.72 -1.13 -20.62
N GLY A 19 -15.90 -1.71 -19.43
CA GLY A 19 -15.46 -3.09 -19.13
C GLY A 19 -13.96 -3.24 -18.84
N THR A 20 -13.22 -2.14 -18.75
CA THR A 20 -11.82 -2.13 -18.30
C THR A 20 -11.71 -1.52 -16.89
N PRO A 21 -11.21 -2.27 -15.89
CA PRO A 21 -10.97 -1.71 -14.57
C PRO A 21 -9.73 -0.80 -14.62
N THR A 22 -9.93 0.46 -14.29
CA THR A 22 -8.84 1.40 -14.03
C THR A 22 -8.22 1.05 -12.68
N LEU A 23 -7.05 0.42 -12.71
CA LEU A 23 -6.34 -0.03 -11.51
C LEU A 23 -5.27 0.98 -11.11
N LEU A 24 -5.45 1.63 -9.96
CA LEU A 24 -4.41 2.41 -9.31
C LEU A 24 -3.35 1.46 -8.74
N ARG A 25 -2.09 1.63 -9.17
CA ARG A 25 -0.95 0.87 -8.63
C ARG A 25 -0.24 1.70 -7.58
N LEU A 26 -0.32 1.28 -6.31
CA LEU A 26 0.32 2.00 -5.20
C LEU A 26 1.40 1.16 -4.53
N LYS A 27 2.53 1.79 -4.22
CA LYS A 27 3.59 1.22 -3.41
C LYS A 27 3.54 1.84 -2.02
N LYS A 28 3.30 1.02 -0.98
CA LYS A 28 3.30 1.50 0.41
C LYS A 28 4.70 1.43 0.98
N ARG A 29 5.12 2.48 1.67
CA ARG A 29 6.43 2.53 2.34
C ARG A 29 6.37 1.76 3.66
N ARG A 30 7.41 0.98 3.91
CA ARG A 30 7.65 0.30 5.19
C ARG A 30 8.53 1.17 6.07
N PHE A 31 8.19 1.24 7.35
CA PHE A 31 8.94 2.01 8.36
C PHE A 31 9.30 1.07 9.50
N GLN A 32 10.52 1.20 10.03
CA GLN A 32 10.92 0.50 11.24
C GLN A 32 10.93 1.49 12.40
N CYS A 33 10.26 1.15 13.50
CA CYS A 33 10.37 1.94 14.72
C CYS A 33 11.80 1.80 15.28
N LYS A 34 12.47 2.92 15.55
CA LYS A 34 13.84 2.91 16.09
C LYS A 34 13.92 2.23 17.46
N ASN A 35 12.89 2.41 18.29
CA ASN A 35 12.87 1.92 19.66
C ASN A 35 12.52 0.42 19.73
N CYS A 36 11.35 0.03 19.21
CA CYS A 36 10.87 -1.35 19.31
C CYS A 36 11.26 -2.24 18.12
N ARG A 37 11.97 -1.70 17.12
CA ARG A 37 12.40 -2.39 15.89
C ARG A 37 11.28 -3.05 15.06
N ARG A 38 10.00 -2.82 15.40
CA ARG A 38 8.85 -3.33 14.64
C ARG A 38 8.73 -2.61 13.29
N VAL A 39 8.41 -3.36 12.25
CA VAL A 39 8.13 -2.83 10.91
C VAL A 39 6.64 -2.58 10.75
N THR A 40 6.28 -1.37 10.33
CA THR A 40 4.90 -0.95 10.06
C THR A 40 4.78 -0.42 8.63
N VAL A 41 3.57 -0.44 8.09
CA VAL A 41 3.26 0.05 6.73
C VAL A 41 2.46 1.34 6.87
N ALA A 42 2.77 2.36 6.07
CA ALA A 42 2.00 3.60 6.08
C ALA A 42 0.50 3.35 5.86
N LYS A 43 -0.32 3.99 6.70
CA LYS A 43 -1.77 4.05 6.49
C LYS A 43 -2.06 4.88 5.24
N THR A 44 -3.01 4.42 4.44
CA THR A 44 -3.48 5.06 3.20
C THR A 44 -5.01 5.01 3.27
N SER A 45 -5.66 6.16 3.06
CA SER A 45 -7.12 6.34 3.15
C SER A 45 -7.85 6.12 1.82
N ILE A 46 -7.14 5.70 0.78
CA ILE A 46 -7.64 5.68 -0.60
C ILE A 46 -8.79 4.68 -0.79
N VAL A 47 -8.84 3.60 0.00
CA VAL A 47 -9.95 2.65 0.01
C VAL A 47 -10.21 2.19 1.44
N GLU A 48 -11.49 2.05 1.78
CA GLU A 48 -11.91 1.41 3.02
C GLU A 48 -11.42 -0.04 3.05
N LYS A 49 -10.77 -0.42 4.15
CA LYS A 49 -10.39 -1.82 4.33
C LYS A 49 -11.66 -2.59 4.69
N ASN A 50 -12.01 -3.59 3.89
CA ASN A 50 -12.98 -4.60 4.32
C ASN A 50 -12.43 -5.24 5.61
N HIS A 51 -13.20 -5.10 6.70
CA HIS A 51 -12.83 -5.52 8.04
C HIS A 51 -13.27 -6.96 8.32
#